data_AF-A0A0H3I6U3-F1
#
_entry.id   AF-A0A0H3I6U3-F1
#
_cell.length_a   1.000
_cell.length_b   1.000
_cell.length_c   1.000
_cell.angle_alpha   90.00
_cell.angle_beta   90.00
_cell.angle_gamma   90.00
#
_symmetry.space_group_name_H-M   'P 1'
#
loop_
_entity.id
_entity.type
_entity.pdbx_description
1 polymer ?
#
loop_
_entity_poly.entity_id
_entity_poly.type
_entity_poly.pdbx_seq_one_letter_code
_entity_poly.pdbx_strand_id
1 'polypeptide(L)'
;MEDSVYCQGIMESRGIYNQHAKVQASGNFFAMPILDGIVDDMSVFIEGKYISIADYGSSQGKNSLLPIGKIIHSIRSRFPSHPIFVMHTDQINNDYSTLFNVLENDSESYTSHKDVFYCAIGRSFYSPILPSNSILLGWSAYAAMWLSYVSINQWDHIVPYKTSSNIQRQLAQQGEQDWRRFLAARATELQVGGKLVLLLAGIDNENRSGFDVIIDNAAQVLDEMVIDGYFSSDERAVMKIATYMRRSEEVLAPFTHQISYCGLRVVHFSVDVLSDPAWQHYLAHNDVKEMAAQQVSFFRSTFMPSLLSALEITYSAIALQNITRIFEEKLTERCASCPVPMEQRAQILVLEKIES
;
A
#
# COMPACT_ATOMS: atom_id res chain seq x y z
N MET A 1 -18.71 23.01 10.11
CA MET A 1 -18.12 21.94 9.28
C MET A 1 -17.02 22.63 8.51
N GLU A 2 -15.85 22.70 9.15
CA GLU A 2 -14.65 23.29 8.52
C GLU A 2 -14.18 22.37 7.40
N ASP A 3 -13.68 23.00 6.33
CA ASP A 3 -13.22 22.38 5.09
C ASP A 3 -12.16 21.30 5.35
N SER A 4 -12.64 20.07 5.51
CA SER A 4 -11.82 18.88 5.62
C SER A 4 -11.38 18.46 4.22
N VAL A 5 -10.08 18.54 3.92
CA VAL A 5 -9.54 17.93 2.70
C VAL A 5 -9.43 16.44 2.94
N TYR A 6 -10.35 15.66 2.37
CA TYR A 6 -10.22 14.22 2.26
C TYR A 6 -9.08 13.91 1.28
N CYS A 7 -7.83 13.88 1.78
CA CYS A 7 -6.71 13.39 1.00
C CYS A 7 -6.81 11.87 0.94
N GLN A 8 -7.54 11.35 -0.05
CA GLN A 8 -7.66 9.92 -0.29
C GLN A 8 -6.40 9.42 -1.01
N GLY A 9 -5.88 8.28 -0.57
CA GLY A 9 -4.84 7.58 -1.31
C GLY A 9 -5.43 6.97 -2.58
N ILE A 10 -5.27 7.66 -3.70
CA ILE A 10 -5.82 7.26 -5.00
C ILE A 10 -4.67 6.77 -5.88
N MET A 11 -4.84 5.57 -6.44
CA MET A 11 -3.95 4.99 -7.44
C MET A 11 -4.49 5.23 -8.84
N GLU A 12 -3.61 5.18 -9.85
CA GLU A 12 -4.01 5.47 -11.21
C GLU A 12 -4.85 4.32 -11.79
N SER A 13 -6.10 4.64 -12.15
CA SER A 13 -7.13 3.68 -12.58
C SER A 13 -6.87 3.07 -13.97
N ARG A 14 -7.79 2.21 -14.44
CA ARG A 14 -7.79 1.61 -15.78
C ARG A 14 -6.59 0.69 -16.06
N GLY A 15 -6.11 0.00 -15.04
CA GLY A 15 -5.00 -0.95 -15.13
C GLY A 15 -3.61 -0.32 -15.10
N ILE A 16 -3.50 1.02 -15.04
CA ILE A 16 -2.21 1.70 -15.10
C ILE A 16 -1.37 1.40 -13.85
N TYR A 17 -1.99 1.44 -12.66
CA TYR A 17 -1.33 0.97 -11.43
C TYR A 17 -0.80 -0.46 -11.55
N ASN A 18 -1.61 -1.39 -12.06
CA ASN A 18 -1.20 -2.79 -12.23
C ASN A 18 0.04 -2.95 -13.15
N GLN A 19 0.19 -2.09 -14.16
CA GLN A 19 1.31 -2.16 -15.11
C GLN A 19 2.63 -1.64 -14.51
N HIS A 20 2.55 -0.70 -13.56
CA HIS A 20 3.71 0.07 -13.10
C HIS A 20 4.06 -0.13 -11.62
N ALA A 21 3.24 -0.85 -10.85
CA ALA A 21 3.46 -1.17 -9.44
C ALA A 21 4.51 -2.29 -9.22
N LYS A 22 5.57 -2.36 -10.03
CA LYS A 22 6.63 -3.39 -9.96
C LYS A 22 7.46 -3.29 -8.69
N VAL A 23 7.67 -2.08 -8.18
CA VAL A 23 8.36 -1.82 -6.90
C VAL A 23 7.54 -2.42 -5.76
N GLN A 24 6.23 -2.18 -5.73
CA GLN A 24 5.34 -2.80 -4.76
C GLN A 24 5.32 -4.34 -4.92
N ALA A 25 5.28 -4.83 -6.16
CA ALA A 25 5.29 -6.26 -6.46
C ALA A 25 6.58 -6.95 -5.97
N SER A 26 7.74 -6.29 -6.04
CA SER A 26 9.00 -6.87 -5.54
C SER A 26 8.94 -7.13 -4.03
N GLY A 27 8.20 -6.29 -3.30
CA GLY A 27 7.86 -6.48 -1.89
C GLY A 27 7.19 -7.81 -1.56
N ASN A 28 6.37 -8.34 -2.47
CA ASN A 28 5.69 -9.61 -2.23
C ASN A 28 6.69 -10.75 -2.03
N PHE A 29 7.83 -10.75 -2.74
CA PHE A 29 8.85 -11.79 -2.60
C PHE A 29 9.45 -11.86 -1.20
N PHE A 30 9.54 -10.72 -0.49
CA PHE A 30 9.97 -10.68 0.90
C PHE A 30 9.01 -11.44 1.83
N ALA A 31 7.71 -11.45 1.50
CA ALA A 31 6.70 -12.16 2.28
C ALA A 31 6.53 -13.63 1.90
N MET A 32 6.99 -14.08 0.72
CA MET A 32 6.75 -15.44 0.25
C MET A 32 7.20 -16.54 1.22
N PRO A 33 8.41 -16.47 1.85
CA PRO A 33 8.84 -17.50 2.80
C PRO A 33 7.98 -17.57 4.06
N ILE A 34 7.30 -16.48 4.42
CA ILE A 34 6.41 -16.40 5.59
C ILE A 34 5.03 -16.95 5.23
N LEU A 35 4.58 -16.74 3.99
CA LEU A 35 3.34 -17.31 3.48
C LEU A 35 3.46 -18.84 3.27
N ASP A 36 4.67 -19.35 3.08
CA ASP A 36 4.97 -20.78 3.15
C ASP A 36 4.70 -21.31 4.56
N GLY A 37 3.75 -22.24 4.67
CA GLY A 37 3.40 -22.86 5.95
C GLY A 37 2.69 -21.91 6.92
N ILE A 38 2.11 -20.80 6.45
CA ILE A 38 1.38 -19.85 7.31
C ILE A 38 0.23 -20.52 8.09
N VAL A 39 -0.28 -21.62 7.56
CA VAL A 39 -1.33 -22.46 8.18
C VAL A 39 -0.80 -23.73 8.85
N ASP A 40 0.50 -23.95 8.98
CA ASP A 40 1.04 -25.24 9.47
C ASP A 40 0.94 -25.39 10.99
N ASP A 41 1.27 -24.33 11.72
CA ASP A 41 1.20 -24.23 13.19
C ASP A 41 -0.21 -23.88 13.71
N MET A 42 -1.12 -23.54 12.81
CA MET A 42 -2.48 -23.15 13.13
C MET A 42 -3.25 -24.32 13.76
N SER A 43 -3.68 -24.17 15.01
CA SER A 43 -4.67 -25.05 15.64
C SER A 43 -6.08 -24.70 15.15
N VAL A 44 -6.29 -24.74 13.84
CA VAL A 44 -7.55 -24.34 13.22
C VAL A 44 -8.52 -25.51 13.21
N PHE A 45 -9.58 -25.39 14.00
CA PHE A 45 -10.80 -26.14 13.78
C PHE A 45 -11.61 -25.43 12.70
N ILE A 46 -11.64 -25.99 11.48
CA ILE A 46 -12.57 -25.52 10.46
C ILE A 46 -13.96 -26.07 10.81
N GLU A 47 -14.66 -25.38 11.70
CA GLU A 47 -16.08 -25.64 11.95
C GLU A 47 -16.98 -24.96 10.90
N GLY A 48 -16.41 -24.02 10.14
CA GLY A 48 -17.10 -23.22 9.12
C GLY A 48 -17.28 -23.91 7.78
N LYS A 49 -18.24 -23.43 6.99
CA LYS A 49 -18.53 -23.95 5.63
C LYS A 49 -17.43 -23.64 4.60
N TYR A 50 -16.54 -22.69 4.89
CA TYR A 50 -15.47 -22.26 4.01
C TYR A 50 -14.33 -21.62 4.82
N ILE A 51 -13.15 -21.54 4.22
CA ILE A 51 -11.98 -20.83 4.73
C ILE A 51 -11.98 -19.42 4.13
N SER A 52 -11.85 -18.41 4.97
CA SER A 52 -11.92 -17.00 4.58
C SER A 52 -10.55 -16.34 4.55
N ILE A 53 -10.30 -15.60 3.49
CA ILE A 53 -9.10 -14.78 3.30
C ILE A 53 -9.55 -13.34 3.06
N ALA A 54 -8.96 -12.37 3.75
CA ALA A 54 -9.18 -10.95 3.49
C ALA A 54 -7.91 -10.32 2.90
N ASP A 55 -8.08 -9.55 1.82
CA ASP A 55 -7.05 -8.70 1.22
C ASP A 55 -7.39 -7.23 1.50
N TYR A 56 -6.60 -6.60 2.38
CA TYR A 56 -6.81 -5.24 2.87
C TYR A 56 -5.99 -4.23 2.08
N GLY A 57 -6.64 -3.50 1.18
CA GLY A 57 -6.03 -2.58 0.22
C GLY A 57 -5.63 -3.27 -1.08
N SER A 58 -6.60 -3.93 -1.73
CA SER A 58 -6.36 -4.74 -2.92
C SER A 58 -6.01 -3.93 -4.17
N SER A 59 -6.33 -2.64 -4.18
CA SER A 59 -6.32 -1.77 -5.36
C SER A 59 -6.99 -2.48 -6.56
N GLN A 60 -6.30 -2.55 -7.69
CA GLN A 60 -6.74 -3.19 -8.93
C GLN A 60 -6.32 -4.66 -9.05
N GLY A 61 -5.80 -5.28 -7.98
CA GLY A 61 -5.70 -6.73 -7.80
C GLY A 61 -4.45 -7.44 -8.32
N LYS A 62 -3.67 -6.87 -9.24
CA LYS A 62 -2.54 -7.60 -9.86
C LYS A 62 -1.49 -8.04 -8.83
N ASN A 63 -1.15 -7.15 -7.89
CA ASN A 63 -0.18 -7.46 -6.84
C ASN A 63 -0.75 -8.36 -5.72
N SER A 64 -2.06 -8.60 -5.71
CA SER A 64 -2.69 -9.54 -4.77
C SER A 64 -2.64 -10.98 -5.27
N LEU A 65 -2.51 -11.20 -6.58
CA LEU A 65 -2.57 -12.55 -7.16
C LEU A 65 -1.53 -13.51 -6.56
N LEU A 66 -0.27 -13.07 -6.50
CA LEU A 66 0.84 -13.87 -5.99
C LEU A 66 0.69 -14.24 -4.50
N PRO A 67 0.55 -13.29 -3.55
CA PRO A 67 0.41 -13.63 -2.13
C PRO A 67 -0.88 -14.40 -1.82
N ILE A 68 -2.01 -14.03 -2.43
CA ILE A 68 -3.28 -14.76 -2.20
C ILE A 68 -3.22 -16.17 -2.79
N GLY A 69 -2.65 -16.34 -3.99
CA GLY A 69 -2.41 -17.65 -4.59
C GLY A 69 -1.50 -18.53 -3.72
N LYS A 70 -0.44 -17.94 -3.14
CA LYS A 70 0.45 -18.63 -2.20
C LYS A 70 -0.28 -19.09 -0.93
N ILE A 71 -1.12 -18.23 -0.36
CA ILE A 71 -1.96 -18.55 0.79
C ILE A 71 -2.93 -19.70 0.45
N ILE A 72 -3.60 -19.63 -0.71
CA ILE A 72 -4.52 -20.67 -1.18
C ILE A 72 -3.78 -22.00 -1.34
N HIS A 73 -2.57 -21.99 -1.90
CA HIS A 73 -1.75 -23.18 -2.03
C HIS A 73 -1.43 -23.81 -0.66
N SER A 74 -1.02 -23.00 0.31
CA SER A 74 -0.74 -23.45 1.68
C SER A 74 -2.01 -23.97 2.37
N ILE A 75 -3.18 -23.35 2.16
CA ILE A 75 -4.46 -23.88 2.65
C ILE A 75 -4.76 -25.23 2.02
N ARG A 76 -4.57 -25.38 0.70
CA ARG A 76 -4.90 -26.60 -0.04
C ARG A 76 -4.03 -27.79 0.35
N SER A 77 -2.79 -27.58 0.78
CA SER A 77 -1.93 -28.68 1.27
C SER A 77 -2.49 -29.33 2.54
N ARG A 78 -3.16 -28.55 3.39
CA ARG A 78 -3.76 -29.02 4.65
C ARG A 78 -5.26 -29.34 4.52
N PHE A 79 -5.99 -28.58 3.71
CA PHE A 79 -7.44 -28.64 3.53
C PHE A 79 -7.82 -28.72 2.04
N PRO A 80 -7.55 -29.85 1.37
CA PRO A 80 -7.57 -29.95 -0.09
C PRO A 80 -8.93 -29.72 -0.74
N SER A 81 -10.04 -29.95 -0.02
CA SER A 81 -11.40 -29.89 -0.57
C SER A 81 -12.30 -28.84 0.09
N HIS A 82 -11.79 -28.01 1.00
CA HIS A 82 -12.60 -27.00 1.67
C HIS A 82 -12.82 -25.78 0.76
N PRO A 83 -14.03 -25.25 0.60
CA PRO A 83 -14.22 -24.01 -0.16
C PRO A 83 -13.40 -22.86 0.43
N ILE A 84 -12.83 -22.01 -0.42
CA ILE A 84 -12.11 -20.80 -0.02
C ILE A 84 -12.86 -19.59 -0.52
N PHE A 85 -12.99 -18.57 0.33
CA PHE A 85 -13.65 -17.31 0.00
C PHE A 85 -12.70 -16.14 0.24
N VAL A 86 -12.37 -15.39 -0.82
CA VAL A 86 -11.44 -14.26 -0.79
C VAL A 86 -12.21 -12.94 -0.82
N MET A 87 -12.04 -12.09 0.19
CA MET A 87 -12.64 -10.77 0.27
C MET A 87 -11.59 -9.71 -0.03
N HIS A 88 -11.63 -9.12 -1.23
CA HIS A 88 -10.81 -7.96 -1.56
C HIS A 88 -11.45 -6.70 -1.02
N THR A 89 -10.69 -5.86 -0.34
CA THR A 89 -11.20 -4.65 0.29
C THR A 89 -10.36 -3.45 -0.10
N ASP A 90 -11.02 -2.35 -0.42
CA ASP A 90 -10.36 -1.07 -0.71
C ASP A 90 -11.33 0.09 -0.43
N GLN A 91 -10.94 1.31 -0.78
CA GLN A 91 -11.77 2.51 -0.67
C GLN A 91 -12.94 2.46 -1.65
N ILE A 92 -13.96 3.30 -1.42
CA ILE A 92 -15.19 3.32 -2.22
C ILE A 92 -14.95 3.69 -3.68
N ASN A 93 -13.93 4.51 -3.95
CA ASN A 93 -13.57 5.01 -5.27
C ASN A 93 -12.53 4.15 -6.00
N ASN A 94 -12.15 2.99 -5.44
CA ASN A 94 -11.25 2.08 -6.11
C ASN A 94 -11.85 1.57 -7.44
N ASP A 95 -10.98 1.23 -8.39
CA ASP A 95 -11.37 0.68 -9.69
C ASP A 95 -11.65 -0.82 -9.59
N TYR A 96 -12.81 -1.15 -9.01
CA TYR A 96 -13.27 -2.54 -8.86
C TYR A 96 -13.51 -3.25 -10.19
N SER A 97 -13.85 -2.52 -11.25
CA SER A 97 -14.04 -3.10 -12.58
C SER A 97 -12.72 -3.71 -13.10
N THR A 98 -11.61 -2.98 -12.93
CA THR A 98 -10.28 -3.52 -13.27
C THR A 98 -9.89 -4.68 -12.36
N LEU A 99 -10.18 -4.60 -11.04
CA LEU A 99 -9.96 -5.73 -10.12
C LEU A 99 -10.66 -7.00 -10.62
N PHE A 100 -11.96 -6.93 -10.94
CA PHE A 100 -12.71 -8.09 -11.44
C PHE A 100 -12.14 -8.59 -12.77
N ASN A 101 -11.77 -7.70 -13.69
CA ASN A 101 -11.15 -8.10 -14.95
C ASN A 101 -9.83 -8.85 -14.75
N VAL A 102 -8.99 -8.42 -13.80
CA VAL A 102 -7.74 -9.12 -13.45
C VAL A 102 -8.04 -10.49 -12.85
N LEU A 103 -8.99 -10.58 -11.91
CA LEU A 103 -9.35 -11.85 -11.29
C LEU A 103 -9.93 -12.86 -12.28
N GLU A 104 -10.64 -12.43 -13.32
CA GLU A 104 -11.24 -13.33 -14.31
C GLU A 104 -10.29 -13.70 -15.46
N ASN A 105 -9.39 -12.80 -15.86
CA ASN A 105 -8.67 -12.95 -17.14
C ASN A 105 -7.15 -13.04 -17.01
N ASP A 106 -6.57 -12.74 -15.84
CA ASP A 106 -5.12 -12.85 -15.67
C ASP A 106 -4.67 -14.32 -15.56
N SER A 107 -3.60 -14.68 -16.26
CA SER A 107 -3.07 -16.05 -16.26
C SER A 107 -2.56 -16.51 -14.89
N GLU A 108 -2.19 -15.57 -14.02
CA GLU A 108 -1.73 -15.85 -12.65
C GLU A 108 -2.88 -15.84 -11.64
N SER A 109 -4.13 -15.69 -12.11
CA SER A 109 -5.27 -15.60 -11.22
C SER A 109 -5.52 -16.90 -10.47
N TYR A 110 -5.72 -16.77 -9.16
CA TYR A 110 -6.07 -17.89 -8.29
C TYR A 110 -7.50 -18.39 -8.50
N THR A 111 -8.35 -17.67 -9.25
CA THR A 111 -9.75 -18.08 -9.54
C THR A 111 -9.83 -19.33 -10.42
N SER A 112 -8.73 -19.69 -11.09
CA SER A 112 -8.59 -20.97 -11.79
C SER A 112 -8.60 -22.18 -10.85
N HIS A 113 -8.37 -21.99 -9.55
CA HIS A 113 -8.47 -23.06 -8.56
C HIS A 113 -9.94 -23.43 -8.29
N LYS A 114 -10.19 -24.74 -8.18
CA LYS A 114 -11.51 -25.27 -7.83
C LYS A 114 -11.96 -24.82 -6.44
N ASP A 115 -13.25 -24.52 -6.32
CA ASP A 115 -13.94 -24.15 -5.08
C ASP A 115 -13.28 -22.93 -4.39
N VAL A 116 -12.80 -21.97 -5.20
CA VAL A 116 -12.35 -20.66 -4.75
C VAL A 116 -13.30 -19.60 -5.29
N PHE A 117 -13.80 -18.77 -4.39
CA PHE A 117 -14.76 -17.71 -4.66
C PHE A 117 -14.17 -16.38 -4.20
N TYR A 118 -14.67 -15.27 -4.74
CA TYR A 118 -14.23 -13.96 -4.31
C TYR A 118 -15.38 -12.94 -4.25
N CYS A 119 -15.18 -11.87 -3.50
CA CYS A 119 -15.99 -10.66 -3.57
C CYS A 119 -15.10 -9.42 -3.38
N ALA A 120 -15.70 -8.24 -3.55
CA ALA A 120 -15.07 -6.97 -3.25
C ALA A 120 -15.89 -6.14 -2.25
N ILE A 121 -15.23 -5.37 -1.39
CA ILE A 121 -15.83 -4.52 -0.36
C ILE A 121 -15.23 -3.11 -0.43
N GLY A 122 -16.04 -2.14 -0.85
CA GLY A 122 -15.67 -0.72 -0.93
C GLY A 122 -15.90 0.06 0.36
N ARG A 123 -15.08 -0.20 1.38
CA ARG A 123 -15.15 0.47 2.69
C ARG A 123 -13.76 0.65 3.27
N SER A 124 -13.51 1.81 3.89
CA SER A 124 -12.24 2.05 4.59
C SER A 124 -12.01 1.01 5.70
N PHE A 125 -10.84 0.38 5.69
CA PHE A 125 -10.43 -0.61 6.67
C PHE A 125 -10.07 -0.02 8.04
N TYR A 126 -10.17 1.30 8.24
CA TYR A 126 -9.96 1.93 9.56
C TYR A 126 -11.14 1.73 10.52
N SER A 127 -12.13 0.93 10.09
CA SER A 127 -13.23 0.40 10.89
C SER A 127 -13.41 -1.09 10.56
N PRO A 128 -14.16 -1.86 11.37
CA PRO A 128 -14.59 -3.20 11.01
C PRO A 128 -15.45 -3.17 9.73
N ILE A 129 -15.03 -3.92 8.72
CA ILE A 129 -15.70 -4.04 7.42
C ILE A 129 -16.19 -5.47 7.13
N LEU A 130 -15.74 -6.43 7.94
CA LEU A 130 -16.12 -7.83 7.88
C LEU A 130 -16.77 -8.26 9.22
N PRO A 131 -17.62 -9.30 9.24
CA PRO A 131 -18.21 -9.80 10.49
C PRO A 131 -17.15 -10.23 11.50
N SER A 132 -17.46 -10.12 12.79
CA SER A 132 -16.55 -10.56 13.85
C SER A 132 -16.22 -12.05 13.75
N ASN A 133 -14.97 -12.42 14.05
CA ASN A 133 -14.49 -13.81 14.00
C ASN A 133 -14.80 -14.53 12.68
N SER A 134 -14.71 -13.82 11.55
CA SER A 134 -15.04 -14.36 10.23
C SER A 134 -13.83 -14.62 9.35
N ILE A 135 -12.64 -14.07 9.67
CA ILE A 135 -11.45 -14.12 8.81
C ILE A 135 -10.39 -15.05 9.41
N LEU A 136 -9.94 -16.04 8.63
CA LEU A 136 -8.83 -16.89 9.05
C LEU A 136 -7.48 -16.26 8.73
N LEU A 137 -7.32 -15.76 7.49
CA LEU A 137 -6.08 -15.15 7.02
C LEU A 137 -6.33 -13.75 6.47
N GLY A 138 -5.60 -12.77 6.99
CA GLY A 138 -5.54 -11.42 6.46
C GLY A 138 -4.22 -11.17 5.74
N TRP A 139 -4.28 -10.47 4.62
CA TRP A 139 -3.12 -9.93 3.89
C TRP A 139 -3.30 -8.42 3.71
N SER A 140 -2.23 -7.64 3.87
CA SER A 140 -2.22 -6.23 3.47
C SER A 140 -0.80 -5.85 3.05
N ALA A 141 -0.66 -5.22 1.89
CA ALA A 141 0.62 -4.75 1.39
C ALA A 141 0.56 -3.27 1.03
N TYR A 142 1.45 -2.47 1.61
CA TYR A 142 1.63 -1.04 1.34
C TYR A 142 0.35 -0.18 1.44
N ALA A 143 -0.68 -0.69 2.11
CA ALA A 143 -1.97 -0.03 2.24
C ALA A 143 -2.15 0.67 3.59
N ALA A 144 -1.79 0.04 4.70
CA ALA A 144 -1.92 0.60 6.06
C ALA A 144 -0.95 1.77 6.37
N MET A 145 -0.21 2.26 5.37
CA MET A 145 0.57 3.50 5.43
C MET A 145 -0.22 4.74 4.98
N TRP A 146 -1.32 4.58 4.25
CA TRP A 146 -2.16 5.69 3.79
C TRP A 146 -3.02 6.20 4.93
N LEU A 147 -2.87 7.47 5.32
CA LEU A 147 -3.63 8.05 6.43
C LEU A 147 -5.14 8.03 6.13
N SER A 148 -5.95 7.80 7.16
CA SER A 148 -7.41 7.81 7.04
C SER A 148 -7.97 9.20 6.78
N TYR A 149 -7.24 10.20 7.29
CA TYR A 149 -7.62 11.59 7.31
C TYR A 149 -6.36 12.44 7.54
N VAL A 150 -6.36 13.68 7.05
CA VAL A 150 -5.33 14.67 7.34
C VAL A 150 -6.03 15.95 7.79
N SER A 151 -5.78 16.38 9.03
CA SER A 151 -6.39 17.58 9.61
C SER A 151 -5.71 18.89 9.22
N ILE A 152 -4.53 18.82 8.62
CA ILE A 152 -3.72 19.98 8.26
C ILE A 152 -3.80 20.19 6.76
N ASN A 153 -4.36 21.32 6.35
CA ASN A 153 -4.60 21.60 4.94
C ASN A 153 -3.35 22.16 4.21
N GLN A 154 -2.29 22.52 4.95
CA GLN A 154 -1.04 23.03 4.39
C GLN A 154 0.17 22.49 5.17
N TRP A 155 1.11 21.89 4.45
CA TRP A 155 2.44 21.60 4.97
C TRP A 155 3.53 21.88 3.94
N ASP A 156 4.77 21.93 4.37
CA ASP A 156 5.93 22.45 3.63
C ASP A 156 6.59 21.46 2.65
N HIS A 157 6.09 20.22 2.54
CA HIS A 157 6.54 19.23 1.55
C HIS A 157 5.39 18.55 0.80
N ILE A 158 5.66 17.61 -0.11
CA ILE A 158 4.62 16.74 -0.71
C ILE A 158 4.37 15.46 0.10
N VAL A 159 5.30 15.08 0.99
CA VAL A 159 5.20 13.86 1.83
C VAL A 159 5.47 14.17 3.30
N PRO A 160 4.82 13.48 4.25
CA PRO A 160 4.95 13.74 5.69
C PRO A 160 6.37 13.71 6.24
N TYR A 161 7.16 12.67 5.92
CA TYR A 161 8.48 12.44 6.54
C TYR A 161 9.56 13.46 6.16
N LYS A 162 9.28 14.36 5.21
CA LYS A 162 10.15 15.48 4.82
C LYS A 162 9.63 16.85 5.24
N THR A 163 8.53 16.89 6.00
CA THR A 163 7.96 18.16 6.50
C THR A 163 8.72 18.69 7.73
N SER A 164 8.45 19.92 8.15
CA SER A 164 8.97 20.45 9.42
C SER A 164 8.48 19.65 10.63
N SER A 165 9.27 19.65 11.71
CA SER A 165 9.04 18.81 12.89
C SER A 165 7.67 19.00 13.56
N ASN A 166 7.07 20.20 13.47
CA ASN A 166 5.73 20.44 13.99
C ASN A 166 4.66 19.68 13.19
N ILE A 167 4.77 19.71 11.86
CA ILE A 167 3.87 18.98 10.97
C ILE A 167 4.08 17.47 11.13
N GLN A 168 5.34 17.00 11.14
CA GLN A 168 5.66 15.60 11.36
C GLN A 168 5.00 15.07 12.62
N ARG A 169 5.05 15.82 13.72
CA ARG A 169 4.43 15.43 14.99
C ARG A 169 2.91 15.27 14.90
N GLN A 170 2.23 16.20 14.24
CA GLN A 170 0.78 16.13 14.07
C GLN A 170 0.37 14.96 13.19
N LEU A 171 1.14 14.69 12.12
CA LEU A 171 0.91 13.53 11.25
C LEU A 171 1.24 12.21 11.93
N ALA A 172 2.23 12.20 12.81
CA ALA A 172 2.55 11.05 13.66
C ALA A 172 1.38 10.70 14.58
N GLN A 173 0.71 11.69 15.17
CA GLN A 173 -0.48 11.45 16.00
C GLN A 173 -1.61 10.81 15.20
N GLN A 174 -1.84 11.28 13.97
CA GLN A 174 -2.84 10.69 13.08
C GLN A 174 -2.44 9.27 12.64
N GLY A 175 -1.18 9.07 12.27
CA GLY A 175 -0.63 7.75 11.92
C GLY A 175 -0.70 6.75 13.07
N GLU A 176 -0.49 7.17 14.32
CA GLU A 176 -0.66 6.34 15.51
C GLU A 176 -2.14 5.95 15.71
N GLN A 177 -3.06 6.91 15.62
CA GLN A 177 -4.49 6.66 15.77
C GLN A 177 -5.00 5.69 14.70
N ASP A 178 -4.59 5.89 13.45
CA ASP A 178 -4.95 5.03 12.33
C ASP A 178 -4.40 3.62 12.51
N TRP A 179 -3.17 3.49 13.01
CA TRP A 179 -2.58 2.19 13.30
C TRP A 179 -3.36 1.42 14.36
N ARG A 180 -3.70 2.10 15.47
CA ARG A 180 -4.49 1.53 16.56
C ARG A 180 -5.89 1.12 16.10
N ARG A 181 -6.55 1.95 15.27
CA ARG A 181 -7.87 1.65 14.69
C ARG A 181 -7.82 0.48 13.74
N PHE A 182 -6.83 0.45 12.84
CA PHE A 182 -6.62 -0.66 11.93
C PHE A 182 -6.44 -1.97 12.70
N LEU A 183 -5.52 -2.02 13.67
CA LEU A 183 -5.28 -3.21 14.48
C LEU A 183 -6.53 -3.67 15.25
N ALA A 184 -7.26 -2.75 15.89
CA ALA A 184 -8.49 -3.08 16.61
C ALA A 184 -9.60 -3.61 15.69
N ALA A 185 -9.73 -3.05 14.48
CA ALA A 185 -10.67 -3.53 13.49
C ALA A 185 -10.32 -4.95 13.01
N ARG A 186 -9.05 -5.21 12.68
CA ARG A 186 -8.59 -6.56 12.28
C ARG A 186 -8.73 -7.56 13.41
N ALA A 187 -8.45 -7.16 14.65
CA ALA A 187 -8.66 -7.98 15.82
C ALA A 187 -10.13 -8.41 15.99
N THR A 188 -11.08 -7.56 15.62
CA THR A 188 -12.51 -7.89 15.66
C THR A 188 -12.87 -8.93 14.59
N GLU A 189 -12.35 -8.76 13.38
CA GLU A 189 -12.66 -9.58 12.20
C GLU A 189 -12.01 -10.96 12.22
N LEU A 190 -10.79 -11.09 12.74
CA LEU A 190 -10.04 -12.35 12.77
C LEU A 190 -10.70 -13.38 13.67
N GLN A 191 -10.62 -14.66 13.29
CA GLN A 191 -10.90 -15.81 14.15
C GLN A 191 -9.77 -15.98 15.17
N VAL A 192 -10.06 -16.61 16.32
CA VAL A 192 -9.00 -17.08 17.23
C VAL A 192 -8.10 -18.06 16.48
N GLY A 193 -6.79 -17.91 16.60
CA GLY A 193 -5.77 -18.63 15.83
C GLY A 193 -5.59 -18.10 14.40
N GLY A 194 -6.44 -17.18 13.95
CA GLY A 194 -6.29 -16.53 12.65
C GLY A 194 -5.08 -15.60 12.62
N LYS A 195 -4.48 -15.44 11.44
CA LYS A 195 -3.28 -14.62 11.24
C LYS A 195 -3.51 -13.47 10.29
N LEU A 196 -2.79 -12.38 10.52
CA LEU A 196 -2.73 -11.23 9.64
C LEU A 196 -1.27 -10.96 9.28
N VAL A 197 -0.97 -11.02 7.98
CA VAL A 197 0.34 -10.73 7.41
C VAL A 197 0.30 -9.34 6.78
N LEU A 198 1.24 -8.49 7.20
CA LEU A 198 1.31 -7.09 6.81
C LEU A 198 2.68 -6.82 6.21
N LEU A 199 2.69 -6.28 5.00
CA LEU A 199 3.87 -5.73 4.35
C LEU A 199 3.74 -4.20 4.32
N LEU A 200 4.66 -3.52 5.00
CA LEU A 200 4.60 -2.08 5.24
C LEU A 200 5.84 -1.38 4.68
N ALA A 201 5.69 -0.17 4.16
CA ALA A 201 6.83 0.70 3.91
C ALA A 201 7.33 1.31 5.24
N GLY A 202 8.65 1.40 5.40
CA GLY A 202 9.29 1.96 6.58
C GLY A 202 10.21 3.15 6.29
N ILE A 203 10.60 3.82 7.36
CA ILE A 203 11.69 4.81 7.37
C ILE A 203 12.73 4.42 8.41
N ASP A 204 13.95 4.88 8.24
CA ASP A 204 15.03 4.67 9.21
C ASP A 204 15.09 5.76 10.29
N ASN A 205 16.15 5.69 11.10
CA ASN A 205 16.33 6.60 12.22
C ASN A 205 16.58 8.05 11.81
N GLU A 206 16.98 8.27 10.56
CA GLU A 206 17.24 9.55 9.94
C GLU A 206 16.07 10.02 9.05
N ASN A 207 14.89 9.40 9.15
CA ASN A 207 13.70 9.66 8.31
C ASN A 207 13.91 9.37 6.81
N ARG A 208 14.84 8.50 6.43
CA ARG A 208 15.02 8.11 5.03
C ARG A 208 14.09 6.95 4.68
N SER A 209 13.34 7.12 3.59
CA SER A 209 12.44 6.10 3.06
C SER A 209 13.07 5.24 1.96
N GLY A 210 14.16 5.74 1.37
CA GLY A 210 14.77 5.18 0.16
C GLY A 210 14.11 5.66 -1.13
N PHE A 211 13.02 6.43 -1.04
CA PHE A 211 12.41 7.15 -2.16
C PHE A 211 12.78 8.65 -2.15
N ASP A 212 13.70 9.06 -1.28
CA ASP A 212 14.01 10.46 -1.00
C ASP A 212 14.33 11.29 -2.25
N VAL A 213 15.17 10.76 -3.14
CA VAL A 213 15.62 11.49 -4.32
C VAL A 213 14.50 11.67 -5.36
N ILE A 214 13.73 10.62 -5.66
CA ILE A 214 12.62 10.74 -6.62
C ILE A 214 11.52 11.66 -6.08
N ILE A 215 11.30 11.65 -4.77
CA ILE A 215 10.35 12.54 -4.09
C ILE A 215 10.81 14.00 -4.14
N ASP A 216 12.11 14.26 -3.94
CA ASP A 216 12.68 15.62 -4.05
C ASP A 216 12.65 16.12 -5.50
N ASN A 217 13.01 15.26 -6.45
CA ASN A 217 12.91 15.57 -7.87
C ASN A 217 11.45 15.89 -8.26
N ALA A 218 10.49 15.10 -7.79
CA ALA A 218 9.07 15.35 -8.03
C ALA A 218 8.61 16.69 -7.44
N ALA A 219 8.99 17.00 -6.20
CA ALA A 219 8.67 18.28 -5.56
C ALA A 219 9.22 19.46 -6.36
N GLN A 220 10.48 19.37 -6.82
CA GLN A 220 11.11 20.39 -7.66
C GLN A 220 10.43 20.53 -9.02
N VAL A 221 10.06 19.43 -9.68
CA VAL A 221 9.31 19.48 -10.95
C VAL A 221 7.97 20.19 -10.77
N LEU A 222 7.25 19.90 -9.68
CA LEU A 222 5.99 20.59 -9.40
C LEU A 222 6.21 22.09 -9.18
N ASP A 223 7.29 22.49 -8.52
CA ASP A 223 7.63 23.91 -8.31
C ASP A 223 8.02 24.61 -9.63
N GLU A 224 8.76 23.92 -10.51
CA GLU A 224 9.04 24.40 -11.87
C GLU A 224 7.77 24.57 -12.70
N MET A 225 6.82 23.64 -12.56
CA MET A 225 5.54 23.71 -13.26
C MET A 225 4.66 24.88 -12.80
N VAL A 226 4.84 25.39 -11.56
CA VAL A 226 4.25 26.65 -11.12
C VAL A 226 4.86 27.83 -11.86
N ILE A 227 6.20 27.86 -12.00
CA ILE A 227 6.91 28.91 -12.72
C ILE A 227 6.50 28.94 -14.20
N ASP A 228 6.34 27.75 -14.80
CA ASP A 228 5.89 27.58 -16.19
C ASP A 228 4.39 27.88 -16.39
N GLY A 229 3.63 28.10 -15.31
CA GLY A 229 2.22 28.51 -15.36
C GLY A 229 1.22 27.38 -15.62
N TYR A 230 1.55 26.13 -15.33
CA TYR A 230 0.61 25.01 -15.47
C TYR A 230 -0.47 25.00 -14.38
N PHE A 231 -0.13 25.47 -13.18
CA PHE A 231 -1.02 25.69 -12.04
C PHE A 231 -0.41 26.73 -11.10
N SER A 232 -1.23 27.31 -10.23
CA SER A 232 -0.85 28.35 -9.28
C SER A 232 -0.07 27.81 -8.08
N SER A 233 0.59 28.70 -7.34
CA SER A 233 1.24 28.38 -6.07
C SER A 233 0.27 27.83 -5.02
N ASP A 234 -0.98 28.32 -5.01
CA ASP A 234 -2.02 27.88 -4.08
C ASP A 234 -2.45 26.43 -4.38
N GLU A 235 -2.61 26.12 -5.67
CA GLU A 235 -2.86 24.76 -6.16
C GLU A 235 -1.70 23.81 -5.82
N ARG A 236 -0.45 24.25 -6.02
CA ARG A 236 0.74 23.49 -5.62
C ARG A 236 0.80 23.24 -4.11
N ALA A 237 0.36 24.20 -3.29
CA ALA A 237 0.41 24.11 -1.84
C ALA A 237 -0.46 22.97 -1.29
N VAL A 238 -1.56 22.62 -1.97
CA VAL A 238 -2.49 21.56 -1.56
C VAL A 238 -2.17 20.17 -2.14
N MET A 239 -1.20 20.06 -3.08
CA MET A 239 -0.76 18.78 -3.64
C MET A 239 0.02 17.95 -2.62
N LYS A 240 -0.65 17.03 -1.92
CA LYS A 240 -0.07 16.22 -0.85
C LYS A 240 -0.23 14.71 -1.13
N ILE A 241 0.73 13.94 -0.63
CA ILE A 241 0.68 12.47 -0.57
C ILE A 241 0.53 12.10 0.91
N ALA A 242 -0.67 11.71 1.32
CA ALA A 242 -1.00 11.42 2.72
C ALA A 242 -0.54 10.03 3.17
N THR A 243 0.77 9.75 3.09
CA THR A 243 1.38 8.49 3.53
C THR A 243 2.24 8.67 4.78
N TYR A 244 1.96 7.91 5.83
CA TYR A 244 2.78 7.83 7.03
C TYR A 244 3.55 6.51 7.08
N MET A 245 4.80 6.56 6.63
CA MET A 245 5.74 5.44 6.75
C MET A 245 6.24 5.39 8.20
N ARG A 246 6.02 4.27 8.87
CA ARG A 246 6.34 4.10 10.29
C ARG A 246 7.75 3.56 10.47
N ARG A 247 8.44 4.01 11.52
CA ARG A 247 9.62 3.32 12.04
C ARG A 247 9.21 2.00 12.68
N SER A 248 10.17 1.09 12.82
CA SER A 248 9.92 -0.21 13.43
C SER A 248 9.43 -0.11 14.87
N GLU A 249 9.92 0.86 15.64
CA GLU A 249 9.45 1.11 17.00
C GLU A 249 7.97 1.52 17.02
N GLU A 250 7.52 2.32 16.03
CA GLU A 250 6.13 2.76 15.92
C GLU A 250 5.19 1.63 15.46
N VAL A 251 5.67 0.73 14.59
CA VAL A 251 4.92 -0.47 14.19
C VAL A 251 4.67 -1.37 15.41
N LEU A 252 5.71 -1.57 16.23
CA LEU A 252 5.66 -2.46 17.39
C LEU A 252 5.12 -1.79 18.66
N ALA A 253 5.00 -0.46 18.70
CA ALA A 253 4.60 0.30 19.89
C ALA A 253 3.36 -0.27 20.62
N PRO A 254 2.26 -0.68 19.93
CA PRO A 254 1.10 -1.27 20.59
C PRO A 254 1.37 -2.57 21.38
N PHE A 255 2.50 -3.23 21.14
CA PHE A 255 2.87 -4.54 21.70
C PHE A 255 4.08 -4.47 22.67
N THR A 256 4.69 -3.30 22.87
CA THR A 256 5.95 -3.17 23.63
C THR A 256 5.81 -3.45 25.14
N HIS A 257 4.64 -3.20 25.72
CA HIS A 257 4.40 -3.33 27.17
C HIS A 257 3.34 -4.38 27.53
N GLN A 258 2.95 -5.21 26.56
CA GLN A 258 1.91 -6.22 26.73
C GLN A 258 2.09 -7.34 25.71
N ILE A 259 1.67 -8.55 26.08
CA ILE A 259 1.82 -9.74 25.22
C ILE A 259 0.94 -9.64 23.96
N SER A 260 -0.18 -8.92 24.04
CA SER A 260 -1.09 -8.71 22.92
C SER A 260 -1.76 -7.34 22.97
N TYR A 261 -2.18 -6.83 21.81
CA TYR A 261 -3.00 -5.62 21.66
C TYR A 261 -4.34 -6.00 21.03
N CYS A 262 -5.45 -5.73 21.73
CA CYS A 262 -6.79 -6.16 21.31
C CYS A 262 -6.90 -7.67 21.03
N GLY A 263 -6.09 -8.51 21.68
CA GLY A 263 -6.05 -9.96 21.41
C GLY A 263 -5.17 -10.34 20.21
N LEU A 264 -4.43 -9.41 19.60
CA LEU A 264 -3.42 -9.71 18.58
C LEU A 264 -2.03 -9.79 19.21
N ARG A 265 -1.30 -10.86 18.91
CA ARG A 265 0.09 -11.07 19.33
C ARG A 265 1.01 -11.02 18.10
N VAL A 266 2.18 -10.41 18.27
CA VAL A 266 3.25 -10.46 17.25
C VAL A 266 3.86 -11.85 17.24
N VAL A 267 3.82 -12.54 16.10
CA VAL A 267 4.47 -13.84 15.92
C VAL A 267 5.72 -13.74 15.04
N HIS A 268 5.80 -12.73 14.18
CA HIS A 268 6.99 -12.46 13.38
C HIS A 268 7.09 -10.96 13.09
N PHE A 269 8.31 -10.44 13.14
CA PHE A 269 8.63 -9.10 12.65
C PHE A 269 10.02 -9.11 12.01
N SER A 270 10.12 -8.58 10.79
CA SER A 270 11.39 -8.44 10.07
C SER A 270 11.41 -7.20 9.22
N VAL A 271 12.61 -6.66 8.99
CA VAL A 271 12.85 -5.49 8.15
C VAL A 271 13.87 -5.88 7.10
N ASP A 272 13.68 -5.42 5.87
CA ASP A 272 14.66 -5.56 4.80
C ASP A 272 14.69 -4.31 3.93
N VAL A 273 15.79 -4.13 3.21
CA VAL A 273 15.93 -3.09 2.19
C VAL A 273 15.92 -3.78 0.84
N LEU A 274 14.82 -3.61 0.12
CA LEU A 274 14.57 -4.29 -1.13
C LEU A 274 15.24 -3.56 -2.29
N SER A 275 15.91 -4.32 -3.15
CA SER A 275 16.56 -3.81 -4.34
C SER A 275 15.55 -3.24 -5.34
N ASP A 276 15.90 -2.10 -5.93
CA ASP A 276 15.17 -1.51 -7.06
C ASP A 276 15.39 -2.34 -8.35
N PRO A 277 14.35 -2.99 -8.91
CA PRO A 277 14.49 -3.75 -10.15
C PRO A 277 14.97 -2.90 -11.34
N ALA A 278 14.56 -1.63 -11.40
CA ALA A 278 14.99 -0.71 -12.45
C ALA A 278 16.48 -0.39 -12.33
N TRP A 279 16.97 -0.21 -11.10
CA TRP A 279 18.39 -0.02 -10.82
C TRP A 279 19.22 -1.26 -11.17
N GLN A 280 18.75 -2.46 -10.83
CA GLN A 280 19.45 -3.69 -11.20
C GLN A 280 19.53 -3.84 -12.73
N HIS A 281 18.46 -3.48 -13.44
CA HIS A 281 18.47 -3.44 -14.90
C HIS A 281 19.49 -2.43 -15.44
N TYR A 282 19.56 -1.23 -14.85
CA TYR A 282 20.55 -0.21 -15.20
C TYR A 282 21.99 -0.71 -15.01
N LEU A 283 22.31 -1.32 -13.88
CA LEU A 283 23.65 -1.86 -13.63
C LEU A 283 24.05 -2.95 -14.63
N ALA A 284 23.08 -3.76 -15.08
CA ALA A 284 23.33 -4.84 -16.02
C ALA A 284 23.44 -4.39 -17.49
N HIS A 285 22.71 -3.34 -17.89
CA HIS A 285 22.58 -2.95 -19.31
C HIS A 285 23.08 -1.53 -19.62
N ASN A 286 23.44 -0.76 -18.60
CA ASN A 286 23.76 0.67 -18.69
C ASN A 286 22.66 1.50 -19.38
N ASP A 287 21.39 1.08 -19.22
CA ASP A 287 20.22 1.76 -19.80
C ASP A 287 19.57 2.71 -18.79
N VAL A 288 20.09 3.93 -18.74
CA VAL A 288 19.59 4.98 -17.84
C VAL A 288 18.18 5.44 -18.22
N LYS A 289 17.80 5.33 -19.50
CA LYS A 289 16.49 5.78 -19.99
C LYS A 289 15.40 4.84 -19.49
N GLU A 290 15.61 3.54 -19.64
CA GLU A 290 14.68 2.53 -19.17
C GLU A 290 14.54 2.57 -17.64
N MET A 291 15.65 2.78 -16.92
CA MET A 291 15.64 2.95 -15.47
C MET A 291 14.77 4.14 -15.05
N ALA A 292 15.05 5.32 -15.60
CA ALA A 292 14.28 6.53 -15.28
C ALA A 292 12.80 6.35 -15.64
N ALA A 293 12.48 5.78 -16.80
CA ALA A 293 11.10 5.53 -17.22
C ALA A 293 10.35 4.61 -16.24
N GLN A 294 10.99 3.54 -15.75
CA GLN A 294 10.39 2.63 -14.78
C GLN A 294 10.16 3.29 -13.41
N GLN A 295 11.16 4.02 -12.90
CA GLN A 295 11.04 4.73 -11.61
C GLN A 295 9.96 5.82 -11.66
N VAL A 296 9.90 6.58 -12.75
CA VAL A 296 8.88 7.62 -12.95
C VAL A 296 7.50 7.03 -13.12
N SER A 297 7.38 5.92 -13.86
CA SER A 297 6.10 5.21 -13.99
C SER A 297 5.58 4.71 -12.64
N PHE A 298 6.46 4.20 -11.78
CA PHE A 298 6.12 3.85 -10.40
C PHE A 298 5.59 5.07 -9.63
N PHE A 299 6.33 6.18 -9.61
CA PHE A 299 5.90 7.39 -8.92
C PHE A 299 4.54 7.89 -9.43
N ARG A 300 4.41 8.00 -10.75
CA ARG A 300 3.22 8.51 -11.43
C ARG A 300 1.99 7.70 -11.05
N SER A 301 2.03 6.40 -11.31
CA SER A 301 0.88 5.50 -11.08
C SER A 301 0.47 5.37 -9.60
N THR A 302 1.40 5.62 -8.68
CA THR A 302 1.18 5.46 -7.23
C THR A 302 0.77 6.77 -6.55
N PHE A 303 1.38 7.89 -6.93
CA PHE A 303 1.29 9.14 -6.17
C PHE A 303 0.65 10.29 -6.95
N MET A 304 0.78 10.31 -8.28
CA MET A 304 0.29 11.44 -9.08
C MET A 304 -1.23 11.66 -8.98
N PRO A 305 -2.09 10.62 -8.94
CA PRO A 305 -3.52 10.84 -8.74
C PRO A 305 -3.85 11.50 -7.40
N SER A 306 -3.10 11.15 -6.34
CA SER A 306 -3.28 11.80 -5.03
C SER A 306 -2.89 13.28 -5.09
N LEU A 307 -1.78 13.61 -5.75
CA LEU A 307 -1.35 15.00 -5.96
C LEU A 307 -2.37 15.80 -6.80
N LEU A 308 -2.87 15.22 -7.89
CA LEU A 308 -3.80 15.89 -8.81
C LEU A 308 -5.25 15.93 -8.34
N SER A 309 -5.65 15.09 -7.37
CA SER A 309 -7.00 15.12 -6.79
C SER A 309 -7.38 16.53 -6.28
N ALA A 310 -6.38 17.30 -5.83
CA ALA A 310 -6.55 18.68 -5.41
C ALA A 310 -6.97 19.65 -6.54
N LEU A 311 -6.76 19.26 -7.80
CA LEU A 311 -7.02 20.06 -9.00
C LEU A 311 -8.31 19.65 -9.74
N GLU A 312 -8.93 18.52 -9.38
CA GLU A 312 -10.08 17.95 -10.11
C GLU A 312 -11.32 18.87 -10.15
N ILE A 313 -11.43 19.81 -9.20
CA ILE A 313 -12.52 20.80 -9.18
C ILE A 313 -12.32 21.87 -10.26
N THR A 314 -11.07 22.21 -10.56
CA THR A 314 -10.71 23.34 -11.43
C THR A 314 -10.42 22.90 -12.86
N TYR A 315 -9.86 21.70 -13.05
CA TYR A 315 -9.35 21.24 -14.33
C TYR A 315 -10.20 20.14 -14.96
N SER A 316 -10.30 20.17 -16.28
CA SER A 316 -10.87 19.05 -17.03
C SER A 316 -9.94 17.83 -17.00
N ALA A 317 -10.50 16.63 -17.17
CA ALA A 317 -9.71 15.40 -17.26
C ALA A 317 -8.60 15.45 -18.33
N ILE A 318 -8.85 16.11 -19.48
CA ILE A 318 -7.86 16.27 -20.55
C ILE A 318 -6.72 17.18 -20.10
N ALA A 319 -7.03 18.26 -19.38
CA ALA A 319 -6.02 19.17 -18.84
C ALA A 319 -5.14 18.46 -17.80
N LEU A 320 -5.75 17.68 -16.90
CA LEU A 320 -5.00 16.86 -15.92
C LEU A 320 -4.11 15.83 -16.61
N GLN A 321 -4.58 15.15 -17.66
CA GLN A 321 -3.75 14.23 -18.44
C GLN A 321 -2.54 14.94 -19.08
N ASN A 322 -2.73 16.15 -19.60
CA ASN A 322 -1.61 16.92 -20.14
C ASN A 322 -0.61 17.33 -19.06
N ILE A 323 -1.09 17.76 -17.89
CA ILE A 323 -0.25 18.08 -16.71
C ILE A 323 0.55 16.84 -16.30
N THR A 324 -0.10 15.68 -16.18
CA THR A 324 0.56 14.40 -15.86
C THR A 324 1.67 14.07 -16.86
N ARG A 325 1.41 14.17 -18.16
CA ARG A 325 2.41 13.91 -19.21
C ARG A 325 3.62 14.84 -19.09
N ILE A 326 3.40 16.14 -18.88
CA ILE A 326 4.49 17.13 -18.75
C ILE A 326 5.31 16.87 -17.49
N PHE A 327 4.63 16.55 -16.38
CA PHE A 327 5.29 16.17 -15.14
C PHE A 327 6.19 14.93 -15.33
N GLU A 328 5.68 13.89 -16.00
CA GLU A 328 6.45 12.68 -16.31
C GLU A 328 7.68 12.96 -17.16
N GLU A 329 7.55 13.79 -18.20
CA GLU A 329 8.67 14.17 -19.07
C GLU A 329 9.77 14.87 -18.27
N LYS A 330 9.42 15.91 -17.51
CA LYS A 330 10.38 16.66 -16.66
C LYS A 330 11.01 15.78 -15.58
N LEU A 331 10.22 14.92 -14.92
CA LEU A 331 10.75 14.03 -13.89
C LEU A 331 11.68 12.97 -14.48
N THR A 332 11.37 12.45 -15.67
CA THR A 332 12.21 11.47 -16.37
C THR A 332 13.56 12.06 -16.73
N GLU A 333 13.59 13.28 -17.27
CA GLU A 333 14.85 13.98 -17.58
C GLU A 333 15.71 14.16 -16.34
N ARG A 334 15.11 14.58 -15.22
CA ARG A 334 15.81 14.76 -13.93
C ARG A 334 16.38 13.44 -13.41
N CYS A 335 15.57 12.38 -13.34
CA CYS A 335 16.01 11.06 -12.89
C CYS A 335 17.11 10.48 -13.80
N ALA A 336 17.04 10.71 -15.11
CA ALA A 336 18.08 10.25 -16.04
C ALA A 336 19.39 11.03 -15.91
N SER A 337 19.34 12.31 -15.53
CA SER A 337 20.53 13.17 -15.36
C SER A 337 21.36 12.84 -14.10
N CYS A 338 20.71 12.32 -13.07
CA CYS A 338 21.34 11.93 -11.80
C CYS A 338 20.77 10.58 -11.33
N PRO A 339 21.20 9.46 -11.95
CA PRO A 339 20.62 8.15 -11.70
C PRO A 339 20.96 7.67 -10.29
N VAL A 340 19.93 7.26 -9.54
CA VAL A 340 20.05 6.75 -8.17
C VAL A 340 19.10 5.57 -7.95
N PRO A 341 19.43 4.61 -7.07
CA PRO A 341 18.54 3.51 -6.72
C PRO A 341 17.38 3.99 -5.84
N MET A 342 16.24 3.30 -5.92
CA MET A 342 15.16 3.38 -4.93
C MET A 342 15.26 2.22 -3.92
N GLU A 343 15.91 2.44 -2.78
CA GLU A 343 16.11 1.41 -1.76
C GLU A 343 14.88 1.26 -0.86
N GLN A 344 13.90 0.47 -1.28
CA GLN A 344 12.65 0.33 -0.54
C GLN A 344 12.86 -0.37 0.81
N ARG A 345 12.74 0.39 1.91
CA ARG A 345 12.67 -0.20 3.24
C ARG A 345 11.31 -0.84 3.47
N ALA A 346 11.27 -2.16 3.51
CA ALA A 346 10.08 -2.95 3.75
C ALA A 346 10.10 -3.59 5.14
N GLN A 347 8.93 -3.68 5.77
CA GLN A 347 8.74 -4.30 7.07
C GLN A 347 7.63 -5.34 6.95
N ILE A 348 7.87 -6.54 7.45
CA ILE A 348 6.83 -7.55 7.59
C ILE A 348 6.46 -7.69 9.06
N LEU A 349 5.18 -7.63 9.33
CA LEU A 349 4.58 -7.94 10.62
C LEU A 349 3.57 -9.06 10.44
N VAL A 350 3.73 -10.15 11.19
CA VAL A 350 2.71 -11.19 11.29
C VAL A 350 2.10 -11.14 12.68
N LEU A 351 0.78 -11.03 12.70
CA LEU A 351 -0.02 -11.03 13.90
C LEU A 351 -0.86 -12.31 13.95
N GLU A 352 -1.05 -12.86 15.13
CA GLU A 352 -1.97 -13.95 15.40
C GLU A 352 -3.00 -13.49 16.44
N LYS A 353 -4.27 -13.81 16.24
CA LYS A 353 -5.30 -13.57 17.24
C LYS A 353 -5.31 -14.69 18.28
N ILE A 354 -5.17 -14.34 19.55
CA ILE A 354 -5.22 -15.27 20.68
C ILE A 354 -6.59 -15.18 21.39
N GLU A 355 -6.93 -16.22 22.17
CA GLU A 355 -8.06 -16.14 23.09
C GLU A 355 -7.80 -15.03 24.12
N SER A 356 -8.81 -14.20 24.35
CA SER A 356 -8.76 -13.07 25.28
C SER A 356 -8.96 -13.51 26.72
#